data_AF-A0A838M000-F1
#
_entry.id   AF-A0A838M000-F1
#
_cell.length_a   1.000
_cell.length_b   1.000
_cell.length_c   1.000
_cell.angle_alpha   90.00
_cell.angle_beta   90.00
_cell.angle_gamma   90.00
#
_symmetry.space_group_name_H-M   'P 1'
#
loop_
_entity.id
_entity.type
_entity.pdbx_description
1 polymer ?
#
loop_
_entity_poly.entity_id
_entity_poly.type
_entity_poly.pdbx_seq_one_letter_code
_entity_poly.pdbx_strand_id
1 'polypeptide(L)'
;MEPARNFREVWPGHLNGFVDSLDRLGSCSRMRAHHRQSFWGAPVVSAVGSALDAGIYFSVGDLISAPGEGLPDHLTHVPREQQSDFLCALCYVILIDQVMYSHFRPDYAAFQAMTRYPKMDRSIGWARTMMMANPYEAFGPNVLASRSINHVTTLERFELWASFVVRDLAEFFSTNQLGAATWGNVREAMLHDFDCIAGEFGGVIGYQLLRAVPFVEE
;
A
#
# COMPACT_ATOMS: atom_id res chain seq x y z
N MET A 1 -5.27 -1.98 23.96
CA MET A 1 -5.72 -0.88 23.07
C MET A 1 -5.64 -1.43 21.67
N GLU A 2 -6.75 -1.49 20.90
CA GLU A 2 -6.71 -2.02 19.53
C GLU A 2 -5.87 -1.09 18.64
N PRO A 3 -4.64 -1.50 18.24
CA PRO A 3 -3.71 -0.61 17.53
C PRO A 3 -4.33 -0.06 16.24
N ALA A 4 -5.13 -0.89 15.57
CA ALA A 4 -5.74 -0.57 14.28
C ALA A 4 -6.85 0.50 14.36
N ARG A 5 -7.54 0.66 15.50
CA ARG A 5 -8.65 1.64 15.62
C ARG A 5 -8.13 3.08 15.70
N ASN A 6 -7.08 3.30 16.49
CA ASN A 6 -6.41 4.61 16.56
C ASN A 6 -5.65 4.91 15.26
N PHE A 7 -5.30 3.86 14.50
CA PHE A 7 -4.51 4.01 13.30
C PHE A 7 -5.27 4.68 12.14
N ARG A 8 -6.62 4.59 12.05
CA ARG A 8 -7.39 5.39 11.07
C ARG A 8 -7.13 6.89 11.21
N GLU A 9 -6.92 7.37 12.44
CA GLU A 9 -6.73 8.79 12.72
C GLU A 9 -5.29 9.25 12.39
N VAL A 10 -4.29 8.41 12.68
CA VAL A 10 -2.87 8.78 12.48
C VAL A 10 -2.32 8.38 11.11
N TRP A 11 -2.91 7.41 10.43
CA TRP A 11 -2.46 6.90 9.13
C TRP A 11 -2.29 8.00 8.08
N PRO A 12 -3.25 8.92 7.87
CA PRO A 12 -3.09 9.97 6.86
C PRO A 12 -1.84 10.83 7.13
N GLY A 13 -1.56 11.13 8.40
CA GLY A 13 -0.36 11.89 8.79
C GLY A 13 0.94 11.12 8.50
N HIS A 14 0.98 9.83 8.83
CA HIS A 14 2.13 8.98 8.53
C HIS A 14 2.33 8.78 7.03
N LEU A 15 1.27 8.57 6.26
CA LEU A 15 1.35 8.40 4.82
C LEU A 15 1.83 9.69 4.15
N ASN A 16 1.28 10.85 4.54
CA ASN A 16 1.70 12.14 4.00
C ASN A 16 3.17 12.43 4.31
N GLY A 17 3.61 12.22 5.56
CA GLY A 17 5.02 12.41 5.90
C GLY A 17 5.96 11.47 5.13
N PHE A 18 5.50 10.25 4.82
CA PHE A 18 6.27 9.31 4.01
C PHE A 18 6.39 9.82 2.58
N VAL A 19 5.28 10.23 1.96
CA VAL A 19 5.25 10.82 0.62
C VAL A 19 6.13 12.07 0.52
N ASP A 20 6.03 12.97 1.49
CA ASP A 20 6.86 14.18 1.55
C ASP A 20 8.35 13.84 1.65
N SER A 21 8.69 12.78 2.40
CA SER A 21 10.07 12.32 2.51
C SER A 21 10.61 11.77 1.18
N LEU A 22 9.79 11.09 0.37
CA LEU A 22 10.18 10.55 -0.93
C LEU A 22 10.62 11.68 -1.88
N ASP A 23 9.88 12.79 -1.88
CA ASP A 23 10.21 13.96 -2.69
C ASP A 23 11.46 14.67 -2.15
N ARG A 24 11.46 15.00 -0.85
CA ARG A 24 12.51 15.78 -0.19
C ARG A 24 13.87 15.08 -0.19
N LEU A 25 13.89 13.77 0.03
CA LEU A 25 15.13 12.99 0.15
C LEU A 25 15.56 12.34 -1.17
N GLY A 26 14.79 12.56 -2.25
CA GLY A 26 15.18 12.17 -3.60
C GLY A 26 15.09 10.67 -3.86
N SER A 27 13.93 10.06 -3.62
CA SER A 27 13.68 8.65 -3.92
C SER A 27 14.04 8.27 -5.36
N CYS A 28 14.57 7.05 -5.52
CA CYS A 28 14.99 6.47 -6.79
C CYS A 28 13.81 6.02 -7.67
N SER A 29 12.60 5.92 -7.14
CA SER A 29 11.37 5.52 -7.84
C SER A 29 10.65 6.70 -8.54
N ARG A 30 11.41 7.72 -8.98
CA ARG A 30 10.91 8.92 -9.70
C ARG A 30 10.24 8.65 -11.07
N MET A 31 9.79 7.44 -11.33
CA MET A 31 9.28 7.05 -12.63
C MET A 31 8.01 7.81 -13.07
N ARG A 32 7.30 8.57 -12.21
CA ARG A 32 5.98 9.14 -12.63
C ARG A 32 5.60 10.55 -12.19
N ALA A 33 6.51 11.37 -11.66
CA ALA A 33 6.23 12.82 -11.55
C ALA A 33 6.52 13.60 -12.87
N HIS A 34 7.32 13.04 -13.78
CA HIS A 34 7.82 13.77 -14.97
C HIS A 34 7.40 13.20 -16.35
N HIS A 35 6.69 12.07 -16.43
CA HIS A 35 6.16 11.55 -17.70
C HIS A 35 4.66 11.88 -17.89
N ARG A 36 4.33 13.17 -17.89
CA ARG A 36 3.23 13.72 -18.69
C ARG A 36 3.81 14.68 -19.74
N GLN A 37 4.56 14.12 -20.69
CA GLN A 37 4.39 14.55 -22.07
C GLN A 37 3.44 13.52 -22.68
N SER A 38 2.14 13.84 -22.69
CA SER A 38 1.31 13.32 -23.75
C SER A 38 1.98 13.70 -25.07
N PHE A 39 2.08 12.75 -25.99
CA PHE A 39 2.50 12.99 -27.37
C PHE A 39 1.64 14.08 -28.07
N TRP A 40 0.51 14.47 -27.46
CA TRP A 40 -0.33 15.60 -27.85
C TRP A 40 -0.40 16.62 -26.71
N GLY A 41 0.29 17.74 -26.87
CA GLY A 41 0.76 18.60 -25.77
C GLY A 41 -0.26 19.48 -25.04
N ALA A 42 0.10 19.84 -23.81
CA ALA A 42 -0.09 21.14 -23.15
C ALA A 42 0.82 21.18 -21.91
N PRO A 43 1.45 22.32 -21.55
CA PRO A 43 2.30 22.40 -20.37
C PRO A 43 1.44 22.76 -19.14
N VAL A 44 1.72 22.15 -17.99
CA VAL A 44 1.21 22.64 -16.69
C VAL A 44 2.37 22.84 -15.72
N VAL A 45 2.31 23.97 -15.05
CA VAL A 45 3.35 24.66 -14.29
C VAL A 45 3.37 24.17 -12.82
N SER A 46 4.57 23.79 -12.38
CA SER A 46 5.18 23.89 -11.03
C SER A 46 4.53 23.31 -9.76
N ALA A 47 5.42 22.68 -8.98
CA ALA A 47 5.53 22.53 -7.52
C ALA A 47 4.30 22.07 -6.73
N VAL A 48 4.40 20.84 -6.20
CA VAL A 48 3.53 20.23 -5.17
C VAL A 48 2.12 19.80 -5.62
N GLY A 49 1.64 20.23 -6.80
CA GLY A 49 0.31 19.85 -7.30
C GLY A 49 0.24 18.63 -8.23
N SER A 50 1.33 18.21 -8.88
CA SER A 50 1.27 17.25 -10.00
C SER A 50 1.44 15.78 -9.62
N ALA A 51 2.01 15.47 -8.46
CA ALA A 51 2.24 14.09 -8.02
C ALA A 51 0.94 13.36 -7.65
N LEU A 52 -0.07 14.10 -7.17
CA LEU A 52 -1.36 13.53 -6.77
C LEU A 52 -2.22 13.10 -7.96
N ASP A 53 -2.03 13.69 -9.14
CA ASP A 53 -2.74 13.32 -10.38
C ASP A 53 -2.12 12.12 -11.10
N ALA A 54 -0.86 11.77 -10.77
CA ALA A 54 -0.15 10.65 -11.37
C ALA A 54 -0.21 9.36 -10.53
N GLY A 55 -0.57 9.46 -9.24
CA GLY A 55 -0.50 8.38 -8.26
C GLY A 55 0.83 8.40 -7.48
N ILE A 56 0.81 7.92 -6.23
CA ILE A 56 2.01 7.82 -5.39
C ILE A 56 2.73 6.52 -5.76
N TYR A 57 4.01 6.61 -6.12
CA TYR A 57 4.88 5.46 -6.44
C TYR A 57 6.13 5.50 -5.58
N PHE A 58 6.57 4.34 -5.10
CA PHE A 58 7.81 4.19 -4.37
C PHE A 58 8.41 2.78 -4.59
N SER A 59 9.73 2.66 -4.39
CA SER A 59 10.43 1.38 -4.45
C SER A 59 10.40 0.69 -3.09
N VAL A 60 10.43 -0.65 -3.06
CA VAL A 60 10.73 -1.40 -1.83
C VAL A 60 12.00 -0.88 -1.15
N GLY A 61 12.98 -0.41 -1.93
CA GLY A 61 14.22 0.19 -1.42
C GLY A 61 14.01 1.45 -0.58
N ASP A 62 12.95 2.23 -0.83
CA ASP A 62 12.63 3.42 -0.04
C ASP A 62 12.15 3.06 1.38
N LEU A 63 11.82 1.79 1.64
CA LEU A 63 11.51 1.31 2.99
C LEU A 63 12.76 0.92 3.78
N ILE A 64 13.94 0.86 3.17
CA ILE A 64 15.21 0.50 3.81
C ILE A 64 15.90 1.77 4.31
N SER A 65 16.38 1.76 5.56
CA SER A 65 17.15 2.86 6.15
C SER A 65 18.61 2.46 6.39
N ALA A 66 19.53 3.03 5.61
CA ALA A 66 20.97 2.87 5.84
C ALA A 66 21.71 4.19 5.57
N PRO A 67 21.64 5.18 6.48
CA PRO A 67 22.24 6.50 6.25
C PRO A 67 23.75 6.44 6.00
N GLY A 68 24.45 5.46 6.62
CA GLY A 68 25.88 5.22 6.39
C GLY A 68 26.23 4.70 4.99
N GLU A 69 25.25 4.20 4.25
CA GLU A 69 25.37 3.70 2.87
C GLU A 69 24.71 4.66 1.85
N GLY A 70 24.29 5.85 2.30
CA GLY A 70 23.62 6.84 1.46
C GLY A 70 22.13 6.56 1.21
N LEU A 71 21.52 5.62 1.94
CA LEU A 71 20.08 5.37 1.88
C LEU A 71 19.36 6.20 2.96
N PRO A 72 18.53 7.18 2.59
CA PRO A 72 17.81 8.02 3.54
C PRO A 72 16.74 7.22 4.32
N ASP A 73 16.39 7.69 5.52
CA ASP A 73 15.27 7.11 6.27
C ASP A 73 13.97 7.87 6.01
N HIS A 74 13.12 7.24 5.20
CA HIS A 74 11.82 7.77 4.81
C HIS A 74 10.73 7.64 5.88
N LEU A 75 10.96 6.93 7.00
CA LEU A 75 9.97 6.78 8.08
C LEU A 75 10.37 7.50 9.37
N THR A 76 11.25 8.50 9.30
CA THR A 76 11.69 9.27 10.47
C THR A 76 10.56 9.99 11.21
N HIS A 77 9.47 10.31 10.51
CA HIS A 77 8.26 10.93 11.06
C HIS A 77 7.28 9.92 11.68
N VAL A 78 7.44 8.61 11.39
CA VAL A 78 6.64 7.55 12.01
C VAL A 78 7.33 7.12 13.30
N PRO A 79 6.67 7.25 14.47
CA PRO A 79 7.24 6.79 15.73
C PRO A 79 7.70 5.34 15.65
N ARG A 80 8.85 5.02 16.25
CA ARG A 80 9.53 3.74 16.06
C ARG A 80 8.65 2.55 16.43
N GLU A 81 7.88 2.69 17.50
CA GLU A 81 6.93 1.71 17.99
C GLU A 81 5.71 1.51 17.07
N GLN A 82 5.47 2.43 16.13
CA GLN A 82 4.38 2.39 15.15
C GLN A 82 4.85 2.01 13.74
N GLN A 83 6.15 1.84 13.51
CA GLN A 83 6.66 1.50 12.17
C GLN A 83 6.18 0.13 11.68
N SER A 84 6.03 -0.86 12.57
CA SER A 84 5.45 -2.16 12.19
C SER A 84 3.98 -2.02 11.77
N ASP A 85 3.19 -1.24 12.53
CA ASP A 85 1.80 -0.95 12.18
C ASP A 85 1.70 -0.21 10.84
N PHE A 86 2.61 0.73 10.58
CA PHE A 86 2.71 1.43 9.30
C PHE A 86 3.00 0.50 8.14
N LEU A 87 3.97 -0.42 8.27
CA LEU A 87 4.28 -1.40 7.23
C LEU A 87 3.11 -2.36 6.98
N CYS A 88 2.40 -2.79 8.04
CA CYS A 88 1.18 -3.58 7.92
C CYS A 88 0.13 -2.85 7.08
N ALA A 89 -0.25 -1.63 7.49
CA ALA A 89 -1.23 -0.83 6.76
C ALA A 89 -0.83 -0.56 5.31
N LEU A 90 0.45 -0.21 5.08
CA LEU A 90 1.00 0.02 3.75
C LEU A 90 0.85 -1.22 2.86
N CYS A 91 1.21 -2.39 3.38
CA CYS A 91 1.03 -3.67 2.67
C CYS A 91 -0.42 -3.87 2.25
N TYR A 92 -1.39 -3.64 3.14
CA TYR A 92 -2.81 -3.83 2.82
C TYR A 92 -3.33 -2.88 1.75
N VAL A 93 -3.00 -1.59 1.82
CA VAL A 93 -3.50 -0.62 0.83
C VAL A 93 -2.93 -0.89 -0.56
N ILE A 94 -1.68 -1.36 -0.65
CA ILE A 94 -1.07 -1.77 -1.92
C ILE A 94 -1.73 -3.06 -2.43
N LEU A 95 -1.96 -4.03 -1.53
CA LEU A 95 -2.57 -5.30 -1.89
C LEU A 95 -3.96 -5.11 -2.49
N ILE A 96 -4.83 -4.33 -1.84
CA ILE A 96 -6.18 -4.09 -2.37
C ILE A 96 -6.14 -3.28 -3.68
N ASP A 97 -5.22 -2.32 -3.81
CA ASP A 97 -5.03 -1.59 -5.07
C ASP A 97 -4.64 -2.53 -6.22
N GLN A 98 -3.76 -3.50 -5.97
CA GLN A 98 -3.37 -4.52 -6.96
C GLN A 98 -4.54 -5.44 -7.33
N VAL A 99 -5.32 -5.89 -6.35
CA VAL A 99 -6.52 -6.73 -6.58
C VAL A 99 -7.53 -5.97 -7.44
N MET A 100 -7.82 -4.72 -7.10
CA MET A 100 -8.73 -3.87 -7.86
C MET A 100 -8.22 -3.61 -9.28
N TYR A 101 -6.92 -3.37 -9.45
CA TYR A 101 -6.31 -3.15 -10.77
C TYR A 101 -6.43 -4.39 -11.67
N SER A 102 -6.19 -5.58 -11.11
CA SER A 102 -6.10 -6.85 -11.84
C SER A 102 -7.46 -7.47 -12.15
N HIS A 103 -8.39 -7.45 -11.19
CA HIS A 103 -9.66 -8.18 -11.29
C HIS A 103 -10.87 -7.27 -11.56
N PHE A 104 -10.78 -5.98 -11.21
CA PHE A 104 -11.89 -5.02 -11.31
C PHE A 104 -11.50 -3.82 -12.18
N ARG A 105 -10.88 -4.10 -13.33
CA ARG A 105 -10.36 -3.10 -14.28
C ARG A 105 -11.36 -1.97 -14.62
N PRO A 106 -12.65 -2.25 -14.89
CA PRO A 106 -13.62 -1.20 -15.20
C PRO A 106 -13.89 -0.25 -14.03
N ASP A 107 -13.85 -0.76 -12.80
CA ASP A 107 -14.16 -0.01 -11.57
C ASP A 107 -12.92 0.65 -10.96
N TYR A 108 -11.72 0.25 -11.42
CA TYR A 108 -10.45 0.67 -10.85
C TYR A 108 -10.23 2.18 -10.87
N ALA A 109 -10.63 2.89 -11.94
CA ALA A 109 -10.45 4.33 -12.03
C ALA A 109 -11.24 5.10 -10.95
N ALA A 110 -12.47 4.65 -10.66
CA ALA A 110 -13.28 5.22 -9.60
C ALA A 110 -12.69 4.88 -8.22
N PHE A 111 -12.30 3.62 -8.01
CA PHE A 111 -11.63 3.19 -6.78
C PHE A 111 -10.37 4.02 -6.50
N GLN A 112 -9.48 4.16 -7.49
CA GLN A 112 -8.23 4.91 -7.38
C GLN A 112 -8.47 6.38 -7.04
N ALA A 113 -9.48 7.01 -7.63
CA ALA A 113 -9.82 8.40 -7.37
C ALA A 113 -10.26 8.63 -5.92
N MET A 114 -10.94 7.65 -5.31
CA MET A 114 -11.42 7.70 -3.93
C MET A 114 -10.32 7.41 -2.91
N THR A 115 -9.50 6.39 -3.17
CA THR A 115 -8.55 5.88 -2.17
C THR A 115 -7.18 6.52 -2.26
N ARG A 116 -6.74 6.86 -3.49
CA ARG A 116 -5.40 7.39 -3.78
C ARG A 116 -4.27 6.57 -3.16
N TYR A 117 -4.45 5.26 -3.08
CA TYR A 117 -3.48 4.36 -2.46
C TYR A 117 -2.14 4.37 -3.19
N PRO A 118 -1.02 4.26 -2.45
CA PRO A 118 0.31 4.22 -3.03
C PRO A 118 0.57 2.90 -3.74
N LYS A 119 1.52 2.92 -4.68
CA LYS A 119 1.96 1.77 -5.45
C LYS A 119 3.43 1.50 -5.16
N MET A 120 3.75 0.23 -4.95
CA MET A 120 5.11 -0.23 -4.66
C MET A 120 5.69 -0.99 -5.84
N ASP A 121 6.95 -0.69 -6.17
CA ASP A 121 7.66 -1.31 -7.27
C ASP A 121 9.06 -1.83 -6.87
N ARG A 122 9.61 -2.70 -7.72
CA ARG A 122 10.99 -3.20 -7.64
C ARG A 122 11.97 -2.40 -8.50
N SER A 123 11.51 -1.36 -9.18
CA SER A 123 12.35 -0.56 -10.07
C SER A 123 13.22 0.42 -9.28
N ILE A 124 14.52 0.28 -9.44
CA ILE A 124 15.50 1.29 -9.03
C ILE A 124 15.93 2.03 -10.29
N GLY A 125 15.60 3.31 -10.39
CA GLY A 125 16.08 4.21 -11.45
C GLY A 125 15.12 4.47 -12.62
N TRP A 126 15.54 5.39 -13.49
CA TRP A 126 14.71 6.15 -14.41
C TRP A 126 14.24 5.43 -15.69
N ALA A 127 14.70 4.20 -15.96
CA ALA A 127 14.65 3.64 -17.32
C ALA A 127 14.10 2.19 -17.45
N ARG A 128 13.42 1.66 -16.44
CA ARG A 128 12.84 0.29 -16.52
C ARG A 128 11.32 0.32 -16.52
N THR A 129 10.70 -0.65 -17.17
CA THR A 129 9.26 -0.92 -17.02
C THR A 129 8.96 -1.14 -15.53
N MET A 130 7.92 -0.48 -14.99
CA MET A 130 7.51 -0.71 -13.59
C MET A 130 7.26 -2.20 -13.38
N MET A 131 8.02 -2.79 -12.46
CA MET A 131 7.79 -4.13 -11.97
C MET A 131 7.09 -3.99 -10.62
N MET A 132 5.77 -4.21 -10.60
CA MET A 132 5.01 -4.17 -9.35
C MET A 132 5.65 -5.12 -8.35
N ALA A 133 5.93 -4.61 -7.15
CA ALA A 133 6.43 -5.44 -6.08
C ALA A 133 5.29 -6.25 -5.46
N ASN A 134 5.62 -7.43 -4.95
CA ASN A 134 4.71 -8.13 -4.07
C ASN A 134 4.60 -7.31 -2.75
N PRO A 135 3.39 -6.98 -2.26
CA PRO A 135 3.20 -6.19 -1.04
C PRO A 135 3.96 -6.72 0.17
N TYR A 136 4.15 -8.05 0.27
CA TYR A 136 4.88 -8.70 1.35
C TYR A 136 6.38 -8.39 1.38
N GLU A 137 6.94 -7.81 0.32
CA GLU A 137 8.32 -7.32 0.31
C GLU A 137 8.55 -6.16 1.29
N ALA A 138 7.49 -5.49 1.75
CA ALA A 138 7.56 -4.54 2.86
C ALA A 138 8.03 -5.20 4.18
N PHE A 139 7.94 -6.53 4.28
CA PHE A 139 8.46 -7.33 5.40
C PHE A 139 9.73 -8.10 5.04
N GLY A 140 10.40 -7.71 3.95
CA GLY A 140 11.66 -8.32 3.54
C GLY A 140 12.76 -8.15 4.60
N PRO A 141 13.74 -9.09 4.70
CA PRO A 141 14.77 -9.06 5.72
C PRO A 141 15.53 -7.73 5.82
N ASN A 142 15.83 -7.10 4.68
CA ASN A 142 16.55 -5.81 4.66
C ASN A 142 15.71 -4.67 5.24
N VAL A 143 14.39 -4.65 4.95
CA VAL A 143 13.48 -3.65 5.51
C VAL A 143 13.40 -3.82 7.02
N LEU A 144 13.10 -5.04 7.49
CA LEU A 144 12.96 -5.32 8.92
C LEU A 144 14.27 -5.08 9.70
N ALA A 145 15.40 -5.55 9.19
CA ALA A 145 16.71 -5.41 9.84
C ALA A 145 17.12 -3.94 9.98
N SER A 146 16.96 -3.15 8.91
CA SER A 146 17.31 -1.71 8.92
C SER A 146 16.52 -0.88 9.95
N ARG A 147 15.35 -1.39 10.35
CA ARG A 147 14.44 -0.75 11.33
C ARG A 147 14.52 -1.37 12.71
N SER A 148 15.30 -2.44 12.87
CA SER A 148 15.34 -3.30 14.07
C SER A 148 13.94 -3.80 14.46
N ILE A 149 13.13 -4.16 13.46
CA ILE A 149 11.82 -4.77 13.64
C ILE A 149 12.00 -6.29 13.67
N ASN A 150 11.40 -6.95 14.67
CA ASN A 150 11.43 -8.40 14.77
C ASN A 150 10.37 -9.04 13.86
N HIS A 151 10.74 -10.09 13.12
CA HIS A 151 9.83 -10.80 12.21
C HIS A 151 8.62 -11.42 12.92
N VAL A 152 8.83 -12.08 14.07
CA VAL A 152 7.77 -12.70 14.87
C VAL A 152 6.76 -11.65 15.34
N THR A 153 7.26 -10.53 15.87
CA THR A 153 6.39 -9.41 16.28
C THR A 153 5.64 -8.83 15.09
N THR A 154 6.25 -8.78 13.90
CA THR A 154 5.59 -8.29 12.68
C THR A 154 4.44 -9.20 12.29
N LEU A 155 4.61 -10.53 12.37
CA LEU A 155 3.55 -11.47 12.07
C LEU A 155 2.36 -11.35 13.04
N GLU A 156 2.63 -11.24 14.34
CA GLU A 156 1.58 -11.02 15.35
C GLU A 156 0.82 -9.71 15.10
N ARG A 157 1.54 -8.64 14.74
CA ARG A 157 0.93 -7.36 14.35
C ARG A 157 0.11 -7.49 13.09
N PHE A 158 0.63 -8.21 12.11
CA PHE A 158 -0.04 -8.43 10.84
C PHE A 158 -1.36 -9.18 11.02
N GLU A 159 -1.43 -10.17 11.91
CA GLU A 159 -2.70 -10.86 12.22
C GLU A 159 -3.76 -9.92 12.80
N LEU A 160 -3.37 -9.05 13.74
CA LEU A 160 -4.26 -8.03 14.30
C LEU A 160 -4.77 -7.09 13.19
N TRP A 161 -3.87 -6.67 12.31
CA TRP A 161 -4.19 -5.82 11.17
C TRP A 161 -5.09 -6.50 10.13
N ALA A 162 -4.86 -7.79 9.85
CA ALA A 162 -5.64 -8.55 8.88
C ALA A 162 -7.13 -8.54 9.25
N SER A 163 -7.45 -8.80 10.52
CA SER A 163 -8.83 -8.78 11.01
C SER A 163 -9.49 -7.41 10.88
N PHE A 164 -8.73 -6.34 11.18
CA PHE A 164 -9.21 -4.96 11.08
C PHE A 164 -9.46 -4.57 9.62
N VAL A 165 -8.50 -4.83 8.73
CA VAL A 165 -8.57 -4.44 7.32
C VAL A 165 -9.68 -5.16 6.58
N VAL A 166 -9.86 -6.46 6.82
CA VAL A 166 -10.94 -7.21 6.19
C VAL A 166 -12.32 -6.61 6.55
N ARG A 167 -12.49 -6.19 7.81
CA ARG A 167 -13.71 -5.48 8.25
C ARG A 167 -13.82 -4.07 7.64
N ASP A 168 -12.72 -3.34 7.58
CA ASP A 168 -12.63 -1.99 6.99
C ASP A 168 -12.99 -2.00 5.50
N LEU A 169 -12.46 -2.97 4.74
CA LEU A 169 -12.77 -3.17 3.33
C LEU A 169 -14.24 -3.56 3.14
N ALA A 170 -14.77 -4.46 3.97
CA ALA A 170 -16.19 -4.81 3.92
C ALA A 170 -17.08 -3.56 4.09
N GLU A 171 -16.79 -2.74 5.12
CA GLU A 171 -17.49 -1.47 5.35
C GLU A 171 -17.35 -0.50 4.16
N PHE A 172 -16.13 -0.36 3.62
CA PHE A 172 -15.86 0.50 2.47
C PHE A 172 -16.69 0.10 1.25
N PHE A 173 -16.70 -1.18 0.86
CA PHE A 173 -17.42 -1.65 -0.32
C PHE A 173 -18.94 -1.78 -0.10
N SER A 174 -19.41 -1.89 1.15
CA SER A 174 -20.83 -1.75 1.46
C SER A 174 -21.31 -0.29 1.38
N THR A 175 -20.44 0.66 1.71
CA THR A 175 -20.76 2.09 1.68
C THR A 175 -20.61 2.70 0.29
N ASN A 176 -19.61 2.25 -0.47
CA ASN A 176 -19.23 2.83 -1.75
C ASN A 176 -19.58 1.88 -2.89
N GLN A 177 -20.51 2.29 -3.74
CA GLN A 177 -20.91 1.51 -4.92
C GLN A 177 -19.90 1.68 -6.05
N LEU A 178 -19.12 0.64 -6.32
CA LEU A 178 -18.07 0.61 -7.34
C LEU A 178 -18.39 -0.44 -8.41
N GLY A 179 -19.46 -0.23 -9.17
CA GLY A 179 -19.85 -1.10 -10.27
C GLY A 179 -19.96 -2.57 -9.86
N ALA A 180 -19.10 -3.44 -10.40
CA ALA A 180 -19.09 -4.87 -10.10
C ALA A 180 -18.24 -5.25 -8.87
N ALA A 181 -17.42 -4.33 -8.36
CA ALA A 181 -16.56 -4.53 -7.20
C ALA A 181 -17.34 -4.41 -5.88
N THR A 182 -18.23 -5.37 -5.62
CA THR A 182 -18.86 -5.56 -4.30
C THR A 182 -17.88 -6.22 -3.34
N TRP A 183 -18.09 -6.09 -2.03
CA TRP A 183 -17.24 -6.77 -1.04
C TRP A 183 -17.16 -8.29 -1.30
N GLY A 184 -18.30 -8.92 -1.61
CA GLY A 184 -18.34 -10.35 -1.91
C GLY A 184 -17.44 -10.73 -3.10
N ASN A 185 -17.52 -9.97 -4.20
CA ASN A 185 -16.70 -10.22 -5.39
C ASN A 185 -15.22 -9.93 -5.13
N VAL A 186 -14.90 -8.83 -4.45
CA VAL A 186 -13.53 -8.44 -4.13
C VAL A 186 -12.88 -9.47 -3.21
N ARG A 187 -13.58 -9.90 -2.15
CA ARG A 187 -13.14 -10.97 -1.25
C ARG A 187 -12.85 -12.26 -2.00
N GLU A 188 -13.75 -12.65 -2.91
CA GLU A 188 -13.56 -13.87 -3.69
C GLU A 188 -12.34 -13.76 -4.62
N ALA A 189 -12.17 -12.62 -5.29
CA ALA A 189 -10.97 -12.36 -6.10
C ALA A 189 -9.69 -12.44 -5.27
N MET A 190 -9.67 -11.87 -4.06
CA MET A 190 -8.53 -11.97 -3.13
C MET A 190 -8.23 -13.42 -2.74
N LEU A 191 -9.26 -14.26 -2.50
CA LEU A 191 -9.08 -15.66 -2.14
C LEU A 191 -8.53 -16.52 -3.29
N HIS A 192 -8.80 -16.16 -4.54
CA HIS A 192 -8.28 -16.86 -5.73
C HIS A 192 -6.99 -16.26 -6.29
N ASP A 193 -6.58 -15.09 -5.80
CA ASP A 193 -5.32 -14.46 -6.20
C ASP A 193 -4.15 -15.05 -5.41
N PHE A 194 -3.32 -15.84 -6.10
CA PHE A 194 -2.16 -16.48 -5.49
C PHE A 194 -1.22 -15.46 -4.84
N ASP A 195 -1.00 -14.29 -5.45
CA ASP A 195 -0.12 -13.27 -4.88
C ASP A 195 -0.70 -12.66 -3.60
N CYS A 196 -2.02 -12.73 -3.41
CA CYS A 196 -2.71 -12.31 -2.20
C CYS A 196 -2.62 -13.35 -1.08
N ILE A 197 -2.75 -14.65 -1.37
CA ILE A 197 -2.82 -15.68 -0.32
C ILE A 197 -1.54 -16.51 -0.13
N ALA A 198 -0.49 -16.27 -0.94
CA ALA A 198 0.76 -17.00 -0.84
C ALA A 198 1.64 -16.56 0.35
N GLY A 199 2.41 -17.51 0.86
CA GLY A 199 3.38 -17.28 1.93
C GLY A 199 2.75 -17.14 3.31
N GLU A 200 3.60 -16.86 4.31
CA GLU A 200 3.20 -16.77 5.72
C GLU A 200 2.16 -15.67 5.95
N PHE A 201 2.42 -14.46 5.46
CA PHE A 201 1.49 -13.34 5.56
C PHE A 201 0.22 -13.54 4.73
N GLY A 202 0.32 -14.11 3.52
CA GLY A 202 -0.85 -14.42 2.69
C GLY A 202 -1.77 -15.46 3.31
N GLY A 203 -1.21 -16.46 4.00
CA GLY A 203 -1.99 -17.42 4.77
C GLY A 203 -2.83 -16.76 5.87
N VAL A 204 -2.28 -15.76 6.56
CA VAL A 204 -3.00 -14.98 7.57
C VAL A 204 -4.16 -14.20 6.93
N ILE A 205 -3.93 -13.52 5.79
CA ILE A 205 -5.01 -12.82 5.07
C ILE A 205 -6.09 -13.81 4.63
N GLY A 206 -5.71 -14.91 3.98
CA GLY A 206 -6.65 -15.92 3.50
C GLY A 206 -7.54 -16.46 4.61
N TYR A 207 -6.95 -16.74 5.78
CA TYR A 207 -7.71 -17.16 6.96
C TYR A 207 -8.74 -16.11 7.42
N GLN A 208 -8.34 -14.82 7.49
CA GLN A 208 -9.27 -13.75 7.88
C GLN A 208 -10.37 -13.52 6.84
N LEU A 209 -10.05 -13.58 5.54
CA LEU A 209 -11.03 -13.48 4.46
C LEU A 209 -12.06 -14.61 4.52
N LEU A 210 -11.64 -15.85 4.79
CA LEU A 210 -12.56 -16.97 4.95
C LEU A 210 -13.51 -16.80 6.15
N ARG A 211 -13.02 -16.20 7.25
CA ARG A 211 -13.81 -15.94 8.46
C ARG A 211 -14.74 -14.74 8.36
N ALA A 212 -14.49 -13.82 7.43
CA ALA A 212 -15.41 -12.73 7.16
C ALA A 212 -16.71 -13.30 6.57
N VAL A 213 -17.72 -13.44 7.42
CA VAL A 213 -19.06 -13.88 7.02
C VAL A 213 -19.59 -12.87 5.99
N PRO A 214 -20.17 -13.30 4.87
CA PRO A 214 -20.89 -12.37 4.00
C PRO A 214 -21.97 -11.69 4.84
N PHE A 215 -22.02 -10.35 4.82
CA PHE A 215 -23.22 -9.65 5.27
C PHE A 215 -24.36 -10.19 4.42
N VAL A 216 -25.17 -11.08 4.99
CA VAL A 216 -26.43 -11.50 4.39
C VAL A 216 -27.33 -10.29 4.55
N GLU A 217 -27.61 -9.58 3.46
CA GLU A 217 -28.70 -8.62 3.42
C GLU A 217 -29.98 -9.40 3.72
N GLU A 218 -30.56 -9.18 4.91
CA GLU A 218 -31.96 -9.55 5.21
C GLU A 218 -32.92 -8.53 4.60
#